data_AF-A0A6M1U9U8-F1
#
_entry.id   AF-A0A6M1U9U8-F1
#
_cell.length_a   1.000
_cell.length_b   1.000
_cell.length_c   1.000
_cell.angle_alpha   90.00
_cell.angle_beta   90.00
_cell.angle_gamma   90.00
#
_symmetry.space_group_name_H-M   'P 1'
#
loop_
_entity.id
_entity.type
_entity.pdbx_description
1 polymer ?
#
loop_
_entity_poly.entity_id
_entity_poly.type
_entity_poly.pdbx_seq_one_letter_code
_entity_poly.pdbx_strand_id
1 'polypeptide(L)'
;MTRDELVALLQEKKMTEVIELIEDAEAGELEELELVEGIGLLYDEQLNREVLALLESLGVTVIYLKGDDLEGEEEDEEGNA
;
A
#
# COMPACT_ATOMS: atom_id res chain seq x y z
N MET A 1 16.02 -7.47 1.58
CA MET A 1 16.80 -6.90 0.46
C MET A 1 17.25 -5.50 0.86
N THR A 2 18.20 -4.88 0.15
CA THR A 2 18.45 -3.44 0.30
C THR A 2 17.36 -2.64 -0.43
N ARG A 3 17.20 -1.35 -0.07
CA ARG A 3 16.24 -0.44 -0.73
C ARG A 3 16.46 -0.36 -2.23
N ASP A 4 17.71 -0.23 -2.68
CA ASP A 4 18.04 -0.12 -4.09
C ASP A 4 17.74 -1.40 -4.88
N GLU A 5 18.01 -2.57 -4.28
CA GLU A 5 17.65 -3.86 -4.88
C GLU A 5 16.12 -4.04 -4.99
N LEU A 6 15.39 -3.57 -3.98
CA LEU A 6 13.93 -3.63 -3.97
C LEU A 6 13.32 -2.73 -5.06
N VAL A 7 13.78 -1.48 -5.16
CA VAL A 7 13.31 -0.53 -6.18
C VAL A 7 13.65 -1.01 -7.59
N ALA A 8 14.83 -1.57 -7.81
CA ALA A 8 15.19 -2.15 -9.11
C ALA A 8 14.25 -3.29 -9.52
N LEU A 9 13.88 -4.16 -8.57
CA LEU A 9 12.92 -5.25 -8.81
C LEU A 9 11.52 -4.72 -9.11
N LEU A 10 11.07 -3.68 -8.39
CA LEU A 10 9.79 -3.01 -8.64
C LEU A 10 9.76 -2.36 -10.03
N GLN A 11 10.86 -1.73 -10.46
CA GLN A 11 11.00 -1.14 -11.80
C GLN A 11 10.92 -2.21 -12.90
N GLU A 12 11.59 -3.35 -12.73
CA GLU A 12 11.52 -4.47 -13.67
C GLU A 12 10.07 -4.99 -13.80
N LYS A 13 9.36 -5.07 -12.68
CA LYS A 13 7.95 -5.47 -12.61
C LYS A 13 6.98 -4.35 -13.02
N LYS A 14 7.48 -3.15 -13.36
CA LYS A 14 6.70 -1.95 -13.69
C LYS A 14 5.68 -1.56 -12.62
N MET A 15 6.04 -1.76 -11.35
CA MET A 15 5.22 -1.39 -10.19
C MET A 15 5.47 0.06 -9.82
N THR A 16 5.18 1.00 -10.74
CA THR A 16 5.45 2.43 -10.56
C THR A 16 4.72 3.04 -9.38
N GLU A 17 3.48 2.63 -9.12
CA GLU A 17 2.69 3.10 -7.97
C GLU A 17 3.35 2.75 -6.63
N VAL A 18 3.96 1.56 -6.54
CA VAL A 18 4.67 1.13 -5.33
C VAL A 18 5.98 1.89 -5.14
N ILE A 19 6.64 2.24 -6.24
CA ILE A 19 7.86 3.04 -6.20
C ILE A 19 7.51 4.45 -5.71
N GLU A 20 6.43 5.05 -6.21
CA GLU A 20 5.95 6.36 -5.75
C GLU A 20 5.64 6.34 -4.24
N LEU A 21 4.96 5.30 -3.72
CA LEU A 21 4.71 5.17 -2.27
C LEU A 21 6.00 5.15 -1.43
N ILE A 22 7.06 4.50 -1.94
CA ILE A 22 8.36 4.47 -1.26
C ILE A 22 9.01 5.86 -1.30
N GLU A 23 8.95 6.56 -2.43
CA GLU A 23 9.50 7.91 -2.58
C GLU A 23 8.75 8.93 -1.70
N ASP A 24 7.43 8.84 -1.62
CA ASP A 24 6.60 9.67 -0.75
C ASP A 24 6.92 9.41 0.74
N ALA A 25 7.11 8.15 1.12
CA ALA A 25 7.55 7.80 2.48
C ALA A 25 8.96 8.33 2.79
N GLU A 26 9.89 8.27 1.83
CA GLU A 26 11.25 8.82 1.99
C GLU A 26 11.24 10.35 2.11
N ALA A 27 10.33 11.02 1.42
CA ALA A 27 10.13 12.45 1.53
C ALA A 27 9.43 12.87 2.84
N GLY A 28 8.86 11.90 3.57
CA GLY A 28 8.03 12.15 4.75
C GLY A 28 6.63 12.68 4.39
N GLU A 29 6.19 12.46 3.15
CA GLU A 29 4.86 12.83 2.64
C GLU A 29 3.83 11.72 2.85
N LEU A 30 4.29 10.50 3.18
CA LEU A 30 3.44 9.37 3.59
C LEU A 30 3.69 9.04 5.07
N GLU A 31 2.67 9.21 5.91
CA GLU A 31 2.72 8.91 7.35
C GLU A 31 1.99 7.62 7.71
N GLU A 32 0.89 7.31 7.01
CA GLU A 32 0.01 6.18 7.28
C GLU A 32 -0.34 5.46 5.97
N LEU A 33 -0.37 4.13 6.00
CA LEU A 33 -0.77 3.29 4.88
C LEU A 33 -1.85 2.32 5.34
N GLU A 34 -3.06 2.50 4.82
CA GLU A 34 -4.19 1.62 5.09
C GLU A 34 -4.24 0.47 4.08
N LEU A 35 -4.35 -0.76 4.58
CA LEU A 35 -4.38 -1.97 3.77
C LEU A 35 -5.49 -2.90 4.25
N VAL A 36 -6.11 -3.64 3.33
CA VAL A 36 -7.11 -4.65 3.68
C VAL A 36 -6.42 -5.90 4.21
N GLU A 37 -6.88 -6.38 5.37
CA GLU A 37 -6.43 -7.61 6.00
C GLU A 37 -6.64 -8.79 5.04
N GLY A 38 -5.55 -9.52 4.75
CA GLY A 38 -5.56 -10.67 3.85
C GLY A 38 -5.33 -10.37 2.35
N ILE A 39 -5.33 -9.09 1.93
CA ILE A 39 -4.96 -8.69 0.56
C ILE A 39 -3.53 -8.12 0.53
N GLY A 40 -3.19 -7.22 1.46
CA GLY A 40 -1.89 -6.55 1.48
C GLY A 40 -1.72 -5.52 0.35
N LEU A 41 -0.48 -5.06 0.14
CA LEU A 41 -0.14 -4.08 -0.90
C LEU A 41 0.14 -4.76 -2.24
N LEU A 42 0.78 -5.94 -2.21
CA LEU A 42 1.19 -6.69 -3.40
C LEU A 42 0.78 -8.16 -3.30
N TYR A 43 0.41 -8.74 -4.45
CA TYR A 43 0.07 -10.17 -4.56
C TYR A 43 1.25 -11.10 -4.24
N ASP A 44 2.47 -10.68 -4.58
CA ASP A 44 3.67 -11.44 -4.25
C ASP A 44 3.98 -11.25 -2.75
N GLU A 45 3.71 -12.26 -1.93
CA GLU A 45 3.83 -12.19 -0.48
C GLU A 45 5.24 -11.79 0.00
N GLN A 46 6.28 -12.25 -0.69
CA GLN A 46 7.65 -11.93 -0.32
C GLN A 46 7.93 -10.46 -0.63
N LEU A 47 7.58 -10.00 -1.83
CA LEU A 47 7.77 -8.61 -2.23
C LEU A 47 6.94 -7.66 -1.37
N ASN A 48 5.69 -8.02 -1.10
CA ASN A 48 4.78 -7.31 -0.20
C ASN A 48 5.44 -7.07 1.17
N ARG A 49 5.95 -8.14 1.80
CA ARG A 49 6.58 -8.03 3.11
C ARG A 49 7.82 -7.12 3.09
N GLU A 50 8.66 -7.23 2.06
CA GLU A 50 9.88 -6.40 1.98
C GLU A 50 9.55 -4.91 1.74
N VAL A 51 8.52 -4.60 0.95
CA VAL A 51 8.05 -3.22 0.75
C VAL A 51 7.44 -2.65 2.02
N LEU A 52 6.54 -3.39 2.68
CA LEU A 52 5.93 -2.92 3.93
C LEU A 52 6.97 -2.69 5.02
N ALA A 53 7.94 -3.60 5.16
CA ALA A 53 9.03 -3.43 6.11
C ALA A 53 9.91 -2.20 5.80
N LEU A 54 10.11 -1.88 4.53
CA LEU A 54 10.82 -0.65 4.13
C LEU A 54 10.01 0.58 4.52
N LEU A 55 8.71 0.63 4.18
CA LEU A 55 7.84 1.75 4.51
C LEU A 55 7.76 1.99 6.03
N GLU A 56 7.62 0.93 6.82
CA GLU A 56 7.66 1.01 8.29
C GLU A 56 9.01 1.55 8.80
N SER A 57 10.13 1.15 8.18
CA SER A 57 11.46 1.66 8.55
C SER A 57 11.64 3.14 8.22
N LEU A 58 10.89 3.67 7.25
CA LEU A 58 10.86 5.08 6.85
C LEU A 58 9.93 5.91 7.74
N GLY A 59 9.16 5.28 8.63
CA GLY A 59 8.27 5.95 9.58
C GLY A 59 6.79 5.87 9.22
N VAL A 60 6.42 5.12 8.18
CA VAL A 60 5.02 4.90 7.81
C VAL A 60 4.35 3.92 8.76
N THR A 61 3.16 4.24 9.25
CA THR A 61 2.34 3.33 10.07
C THR A 61 1.40 2.53 9.17
N VAL A 62 1.55 1.20 9.15
CA VAL A 62 0.66 0.32 8.38
C VAL A 62 -0.57 -0.04 9.21
N ILE A 63 -1.76 0.31 8.71
CA ILE A 63 -3.05 0.08 9.35
C ILE A 63 -3.80 -1.01 8.58
N TYR A 64 -4.16 -2.10 9.25
CA TYR A 64 -4.93 -3.18 8.63
C TYR A 64 -6.43 -3.03 8.90
N LEU A 65 -7.19 -2.79 7.83
CA LEU A 65 -8.64 -2.70 7.84
C LEU A 65 -9.24 -4.08 7.61
N LYS A 66 -10.33 -4.42 8.32
CA LYS A 66 -11.05 -5.67 8.03
C LYS A 66 -11.86 -5.49 6.75
N GLY A 67 -12.04 -6.56 5.98
CA GLY A 67 -12.83 -6.51 4.75
C GLY A 67 -14.26 -5.98 4.93
N ASP A 68 -14.84 -6.16 6.11
CA ASP A 68 -16.18 -5.63 6.47
C ASP A 68 -16.17 -4.12 6.77
N ASP A 69 -15.00 -3.50 7.02
CA ASP A 69 -14.86 -2.06 7.24
C ASP A 69 -14.81 -1.26 5.90
N LEU A 70 -14.87 -1.95 4.75
CA LEU A 70 -14.91 -1.34 3.40
C LEU A 70 -16.34 -1.02 2.91
N GLU A 71 -17.37 -1.34 3.68
CA GLU A 71 -18.76 -0.98 3.38
C GLU A 71 -19.00 0.51 3.68
N GLY A 72 -18.60 1.39 2.76
CA GLY A 72 -18.72 2.85 2.93
C GLY A 72 -18.98 3.69 1.67
N GLU A 73 -19.00 3.12 0.47
CA GLU A 73 -19.33 3.86 -0.77
C GLU A 73 -20.34 3.11 -1.67
N GLU A 74 -21.48 2.72 -1.11
CA GLU A 74 -22.69 2.44 -1.89
C GLU A 74 -23.91 3.06 -1.18
N GLU A 75 -24.12 4.38 -1.35
CA GLU A 75 -25.43 5.00 -1.11
C GLU A 75 -26.04 5.44 -2.46
N ASP A 76 -26.80 4.49 -3.03
CA ASP A 76 -28.12 4.61 -3.63
C ASP A 76 -28.37 5.55 -4.84
N GLU A 77 -28.42 4.95 -6.03
CA GLU A 77 -29.33 5.41 -7.09
C GLU A 77 -30.81 5.19 -6.67
N GLU A 78 -31.67 6.12 -7.08
CA GLU A 78 -33.16 6.04 -7.13
C GLU A 78 -33.99 6.45 -5.91
N GLY A 79 -34.04 7.76 -5.64
CA GLY A 79 -35.18 8.40 -5.00
C GLY A 79 -36.23 8.87 -6.03
N ASN A 80 -37.20 8.01 -6.36
CA ASN A 80 -38.39 8.35 -7.15
C ASN A 80 -39.33 9.30 -6.38
N ALA A 81 -39.75 10.41 -7.00
CA ALA A 81 -40.85 11.26 -6.54
C ALA A 81 -41.65 11.82 -7.74
#